data_AF-A0A0C3KHI0-F1
#
_entry.id   AF-A0A0C3KHI0-F1
#
_cell.length_a   1.000
_cell.length_b   1.000
_cell.length_c   1.000
_cell.angle_alpha   90.00
_cell.angle_beta   90.00
_cell.angle_gamma   90.00
#
_symmetry.space_group_name_H-M   'P 1'
#
loop_
_entity.id
_entity.type
_entity.pdbx_description
1 polymer ?
#
loop_
_entity_poly.entity_id
_entity_poly.type
_entity_poly.pdbx_seq_one_letter_code
_entity_poly.pdbx_strand_id
1 'polypeptide(L)'
;MSIGKWSDAESLPLNLRNFLITIFLENSFRIHFYFNQQRFIDRLASTSNPPHPCLLNAIYLLASYFTTLDHRPAYWLGEHEAVFLSRAQLALMDSLAMSDRLMDFIQASSLVAAYLIHRGRYLEGYHVHCGTARFALSCGMDRISKHDVSSLDRDPDPPYIQQPMLLPEPEDAIELGDRLLAFWHIYWHDKSFSILLGFLPALPHDDTIDSVFPRELEEYETGNVYLSRNETISSFLARQEDEALLSGRRDSLFTTQLKAVTLLDRASRLTQKLRSRQIGLEEAAKTRKELHNITNNFLSSLPPIQSPQLPTTLPAELVITSAHAVASCALLELCDASLVGSEPQAYSDRVAHANSIASSLLIFGDDGCQDAWIITGYCWCLAAHVLVEHIRRVQSEGGGAEYSSPAIGTLPGSSGSTLTGGNRPPSVTDCEDLLSRLLSALNIASNAQEPLAHHVRRLYQSLGDLKSE
;
A
#
# COMPACT_ATOMS: atom_id res chain seq x y z
N MET A 1 -34.06 19.03 -0.18
CA MET A 1 -34.02 18.30 -1.48
C MET A 1 -34.71 16.97 -1.27
N SER A 2 -35.66 16.58 -2.13
CA SER A 2 -36.29 15.26 -2.05
C SER A 2 -35.26 14.20 -2.46
N ILE A 3 -34.87 13.35 -1.50
CA ILE A 3 -33.71 12.44 -1.55
C ILE A 3 -33.89 11.26 -2.52
N GLY A 4 -35.08 11.06 -3.12
CA GLY A 4 -35.41 9.82 -3.85
C GLY A 4 -35.55 9.86 -5.38
N LYS A 5 -35.40 11.01 -6.06
CA LYS A 5 -35.64 11.08 -7.53
C LYS A 5 -34.39 10.97 -8.41
N TRP A 6 -33.21 11.19 -7.85
CA TRP A 6 -31.97 11.20 -8.64
C TRP A 6 -31.36 9.81 -8.81
N SER A 7 -31.66 8.87 -7.90
CA SER A 7 -31.19 7.47 -7.95
C SER A 7 -31.72 6.70 -9.16
N ASP A 8 -32.84 7.16 -9.73
CA ASP A 8 -33.43 6.60 -10.94
C ASP A 8 -33.07 7.41 -12.20
N ALA A 9 -32.48 8.59 -12.03
CA ALA A 9 -32.10 9.47 -13.14
C ALA A 9 -30.77 9.04 -13.77
N GLU A 10 -30.72 9.03 -15.10
CA GLU A 10 -29.53 8.67 -15.88
C GLU A 10 -28.32 9.56 -15.55
N SER A 11 -28.56 10.83 -15.24
CA SER A 11 -27.53 11.80 -14.83
C SER A 11 -27.79 12.39 -13.44
N LEU A 12 -26.73 12.52 -12.63
CA LEU A 12 -26.80 13.21 -11.33
C LEU A 12 -27.02 14.72 -11.49
N PRO A 13 -27.75 15.37 -10.57
CA PRO A 13 -27.75 16.83 -10.47
C PRO A 13 -26.33 17.37 -10.32
N LEU A 14 -26.00 18.45 -11.05
CA LEU A 14 -24.64 19.01 -11.12
C LEU A 14 -24.01 19.26 -9.74
N ASN A 15 -24.78 19.79 -8.79
CA ASN A 15 -24.28 20.05 -7.43
C ASN A 15 -23.90 18.76 -6.69
N LEU A 16 -24.72 17.70 -6.83
CA LEU A 16 -24.44 16.41 -6.19
C LEU A 16 -23.23 15.74 -6.85
N ARG A 17 -23.14 15.78 -8.18
CA ARG A 17 -21.99 15.29 -8.93
C ARG A 17 -20.69 15.93 -8.44
N ASN A 18 -20.65 17.26 -8.41
CA ASN A 18 -19.45 18.00 -8.04
C ASN A 18 -19.09 17.72 -6.56
N PHE A 19 -20.09 17.64 -5.68
CA PHE A 19 -19.88 17.28 -4.27
C PHE A 19 -19.26 15.90 -4.09
N LEU A 20 -19.76 14.87 -4.78
CA LEU A 20 -19.17 13.52 -4.75
C LEU A 20 -17.74 13.51 -5.30
N ILE A 21 -17.47 14.24 -6.39
CA ILE A 21 -16.12 14.37 -6.93
C ILE A 21 -15.18 15.01 -5.92
N THR A 22 -15.59 16.10 -5.25
CA THR A 22 -14.79 16.72 -4.19
C THR A 22 -14.44 15.72 -3.09
N ILE A 23 -15.42 14.96 -2.59
CA ILE A 23 -15.18 13.92 -1.57
C ILE A 23 -14.15 12.90 -2.07
N PHE A 24 -14.29 12.44 -3.31
CA PHE A 24 -13.34 11.48 -3.89
C PHE A 24 -11.93 12.06 -3.99
N LEU A 25 -11.77 13.27 -4.53
CA LEU A 25 -10.46 13.91 -4.70
C LEU A 25 -9.75 14.14 -3.35
N GLU A 26 -10.50 14.48 -2.31
CA GLU A 26 -9.96 14.64 -0.96
C GLU A 26 -9.50 13.31 -0.33
N ASN A 27 -9.99 12.16 -0.81
CA ASN A 27 -9.81 10.87 -0.15
C ASN A 27 -9.19 9.78 -1.04
N SER A 28 -8.89 10.05 -2.32
CA SER A 28 -8.37 9.05 -3.26
C SER A 28 -7.02 8.47 -2.82
N PHE A 29 -6.24 9.24 -2.05
CA PHE A 29 -4.98 8.78 -1.44
C PHE A 29 -5.18 7.58 -0.50
N ARG A 30 -6.35 7.43 0.13
CA ARG A 30 -6.68 6.32 1.05
C ARG A 30 -6.67 4.96 0.37
N ILE A 31 -6.76 4.93 -0.96
CA ILE A 31 -6.70 3.72 -1.78
C ILE A 31 -5.52 3.73 -2.76
N HIS A 32 -4.56 4.65 -2.60
CA HIS A 32 -3.44 4.87 -3.53
C HIS A 32 -3.86 5.15 -4.98
N PHE A 33 -5.00 5.81 -5.17
CA PHE A 33 -5.42 6.23 -6.50
C PHE A 33 -4.94 7.66 -6.77
N TYR A 34 -3.96 7.77 -7.67
CA TYR A 34 -3.33 9.02 -8.09
C TYR A 34 -3.49 9.18 -9.61
N PHE A 35 -3.75 10.41 -10.05
CA PHE A 35 -3.98 10.77 -11.45
C PHE A 35 -3.87 12.29 -11.60
N ASN A 36 -3.76 12.79 -12.83
CA ASN A 36 -3.77 14.23 -13.08
C ASN A 36 -5.18 14.82 -12.85
N GLN A 37 -5.38 15.45 -11.67
CA GLN A 37 -6.68 15.99 -11.27
C GLN A 37 -7.15 17.13 -12.18
N GLN A 38 -6.23 17.99 -12.64
CA GLN A 38 -6.58 19.12 -13.51
C GLN A 38 -7.11 18.61 -14.86
N ARG A 39 -6.42 17.66 -15.49
CA ARG A 39 -6.87 17.00 -16.73
C ARG A 39 -8.24 16.35 -16.56
N PHE A 40 -8.49 15.70 -15.42
CA PHE A 40 -9.82 15.14 -15.14
C PHE A 40 -10.91 16.21 -15.05
N ILE A 41 -10.64 17.34 -14.37
CA ILE A 41 -11.56 18.49 -14.29
C ILE A 41 -11.81 19.08 -15.68
N ASP A 42 -10.78 19.22 -16.50
CA ASP A 42 -10.91 19.73 -17.87
C ASP A 42 -11.75 18.78 -18.73
N ARG A 43 -11.56 17.47 -18.59
CA ARG A 43 -12.41 16.45 -19.23
C ARG A 43 -13.86 16.56 -18.78
N LEU A 44 -14.15 16.82 -17.50
CA LEU A 44 -15.52 17.00 -17.01
C LEU A 44 -16.26 18.18 -17.66
N ALA A 45 -15.54 19.22 -18.07
CA ALA A 45 -16.07 20.37 -18.79
C ALA A 45 -16.12 20.16 -20.31
N SER A 46 -15.38 19.17 -20.83
CA SER A 46 -15.29 18.88 -22.26
C SER A 46 -16.53 18.17 -22.80
N THR A 47 -16.96 18.56 -24.00
CA THR A 47 -17.99 17.86 -24.77
C THR A 47 -17.41 16.82 -25.73
N SER A 48 -16.11 16.92 -26.08
CA SER A 48 -15.46 16.04 -27.06
C SER A 48 -14.92 14.76 -26.45
N ASN A 49 -14.37 14.83 -25.23
CA ASN A 49 -13.80 13.69 -24.53
C ASN A 49 -14.12 13.72 -23.02
N PRO A 50 -15.41 13.69 -22.63
CA PRO A 50 -15.77 13.61 -21.23
C PRO A 50 -15.30 12.28 -20.61
N PRO A 51 -15.17 12.17 -19.28
CA PRO A 51 -14.92 10.89 -18.62
C PRO A 51 -16.05 9.89 -18.92
N HIS A 52 -15.69 8.64 -19.16
CA HIS A 52 -16.66 7.57 -19.38
C HIS A 52 -17.55 7.39 -18.13
N PRO A 53 -18.85 7.10 -18.29
CA PRO A 53 -19.75 6.84 -17.16
C PRO A 53 -19.26 5.78 -16.17
N CYS A 54 -18.44 4.82 -16.61
CA CYS A 54 -17.86 3.80 -15.72
C CYS A 54 -16.95 4.41 -14.66
N LEU A 55 -16.06 5.33 -15.06
CA LEU A 55 -15.15 6.03 -14.15
C LEU A 55 -15.92 6.96 -13.23
N LEU A 56 -16.89 7.71 -13.76
CA LEU A 56 -17.71 8.59 -12.94
C LEU A 56 -18.50 7.83 -11.86
N ASN A 57 -19.15 6.73 -12.21
CA ASN A 57 -19.90 5.93 -11.23
C ASN A 57 -18.98 5.22 -10.23
N ALA A 58 -17.77 4.79 -10.63
CA ALA A 58 -16.78 4.26 -9.69
C ALA A 58 -16.27 5.32 -8.71
N ILE A 59 -16.07 6.56 -9.18
CA ILE A 59 -15.74 7.72 -8.34
C ILE A 59 -16.88 8.02 -7.35
N TYR A 60 -18.14 8.03 -7.82
CA TYR A 60 -19.30 8.26 -6.94
C TYR A 60 -19.46 7.15 -5.90
N LEU A 61 -19.22 5.90 -6.29
CA LEU A 61 -19.23 4.75 -5.40
C LEU A 61 -18.22 4.92 -4.25
N LEU A 62 -16.98 5.27 -4.58
CA LEU A 62 -15.95 5.47 -3.55
C LEU A 62 -16.18 6.73 -2.71
N ALA A 63 -16.69 7.81 -3.30
CA ALA A 63 -17.11 8.98 -2.54
C ALA A 63 -18.19 8.63 -1.51
N SER A 64 -19.21 7.88 -1.91
CA SER A 64 -20.23 7.33 -1.01
C SER A 64 -19.60 6.46 0.08
N TYR A 65 -18.70 5.54 -0.28
CA TYR A 65 -17.97 4.72 0.67
C TYR A 65 -17.19 5.53 1.71
N PHE A 66 -16.44 6.55 1.29
CA PHE A 66 -15.66 7.40 2.20
C PHE A 66 -16.54 8.16 3.21
N THR A 67 -17.77 8.52 2.82
CA THR A 67 -18.72 9.15 3.77
C THR A 67 -19.18 8.22 4.89
N THR A 68 -18.94 6.91 4.77
CA THR A 68 -19.23 5.93 5.83
C THR A 68 -18.04 5.70 6.76
N LEU A 69 -16.82 6.07 6.34
CA LEU A 69 -15.62 5.94 7.15
C LEU A 69 -15.52 7.07 8.17
N ASP A 70 -15.80 8.29 7.72
CA ASP A 70 -15.76 9.45 8.57
C ASP A 70 -17.18 9.79 9.08
N HIS A 71 -17.34 10.23 10.33
CA HIS A 71 -18.61 10.81 10.83
C HIS A 71 -18.91 12.20 10.21
N ARG A 72 -18.69 12.36 8.90
CA ARG A 72 -18.86 13.62 8.15
C ARG A 72 -20.34 13.91 7.87
N PRO A 73 -20.68 15.18 7.56
CA PRO A 73 -21.97 15.48 6.96
C PRO A 73 -22.14 14.68 5.65
N ALA A 74 -23.37 14.22 5.40
CA ALA A 74 -23.77 13.40 4.24
C ALA A 74 -23.59 11.87 4.33
N TYR A 75 -23.61 11.28 5.53
CA TYR A 75 -23.66 9.83 5.75
C TYR A 75 -24.77 9.09 4.94
N TRP A 76 -25.86 9.78 4.59
CA TRP A 76 -26.95 9.25 3.76
C TRP A 76 -26.47 8.84 2.36
N LEU A 77 -25.34 9.36 1.87
CA LEU A 77 -24.74 8.94 0.60
C LEU A 77 -24.25 7.49 0.63
N GLY A 78 -23.91 6.96 1.80
CA GLY A 78 -23.54 5.54 1.97
C GLY A 78 -24.68 4.58 1.62
N GLU A 79 -25.94 5.00 1.78
CA GLU A 79 -27.11 4.20 1.41
C GLU A 79 -27.23 3.98 -0.12
N HIS A 80 -26.49 4.76 -0.91
CA HIS A 80 -26.53 4.73 -2.37
C HIS A 80 -25.35 3.98 -3.02
N GLU A 81 -24.47 3.36 -2.24
CA GLU A 81 -23.34 2.59 -2.77
C GLU A 81 -23.79 1.49 -3.76
N ALA A 82 -24.85 0.75 -3.42
CA ALA A 82 -25.36 -0.31 -4.29
C ALA A 82 -25.81 0.23 -5.65
N VAL A 83 -26.35 1.46 -5.69
CA VAL A 83 -26.80 2.11 -6.93
C VAL A 83 -25.59 2.46 -7.81
N PHE A 84 -24.57 3.09 -7.23
CA PHE A 84 -23.36 3.46 -7.98
C PHE A 84 -22.54 2.24 -8.41
N LEU A 85 -22.48 1.19 -7.59
CA LEU A 85 -21.83 -0.06 -7.98
C LEU A 85 -22.51 -0.69 -9.20
N SER A 86 -23.85 -0.81 -9.18
CA SER A 86 -24.61 -1.36 -10.30
C SER A 86 -24.39 -0.56 -11.59
N ARG A 87 -24.46 0.78 -11.50
CA ARG A 87 -24.20 1.68 -12.64
C ARG A 87 -22.77 1.57 -13.16
N ALA A 88 -21.78 1.48 -12.27
CA ALA A 88 -20.38 1.31 -12.65
C ALA A 88 -20.17 -0.02 -13.38
N GLN A 89 -20.74 -1.12 -12.88
CA GLN A 89 -20.64 -2.45 -13.50
C GLN A 89 -21.29 -2.48 -14.89
N LEU A 90 -22.48 -1.90 -15.07
CA LEU A 90 -23.12 -1.79 -16.38
C LEU A 90 -22.29 -0.95 -17.35
N ALA A 91 -21.82 0.22 -16.93
CA ALA A 91 -21.01 1.08 -17.77
C ALA A 91 -19.61 0.48 -18.08
N LEU A 92 -19.06 -0.37 -17.21
CA LEU A 92 -17.84 -1.13 -17.51
C LEU A 92 -18.07 -2.12 -18.65
N MET A 93 -19.22 -2.82 -18.65
CA MET A 93 -19.59 -3.71 -19.75
C MET A 93 -19.73 -2.94 -21.07
N ASP A 94 -20.38 -1.77 -21.03
CA ASP A 94 -20.57 -0.93 -22.22
C ASP A 94 -19.24 -0.42 -22.79
N SER A 95 -18.35 0.08 -21.92
CA SER A 95 -17.02 0.56 -22.31
C SER A 95 -16.21 -0.54 -22.99
N LEU A 96 -16.20 -1.74 -22.41
CA LEU A 96 -15.46 -2.88 -22.97
C LEU A 96 -16.07 -3.36 -24.29
N ALA A 97 -17.41 -3.47 -24.38
CA ALA A 97 -18.10 -3.92 -25.59
C ALA A 97 -17.87 -2.98 -26.78
N MET A 98 -17.79 -1.67 -26.51
CA MET A 98 -17.59 -0.65 -27.54
C MET A 98 -16.13 -0.25 -27.74
N SER A 99 -15.20 -0.79 -26.93
CA SER A 99 -13.82 -0.32 -26.85
C SER A 99 -13.72 1.20 -26.64
N ASP A 100 -14.66 1.78 -25.88
CA ASP A 100 -14.77 3.22 -25.63
C ASP A 100 -14.01 3.61 -24.36
N ARG A 101 -13.01 4.48 -24.49
CA ARG A 101 -12.20 5.04 -23.37
C ARG A 101 -11.69 3.92 -22.44
N LEU A 102 -10.95 2.98 -23.01
CA LEU A 102 -10.39 1.82 -22.29
C LEU A 102 -9.52 2.20 -21.07
N MET A 103 -8.92 3.39 -21.07
CA MET A 103 -8.19 3.90 -19.90
C MET A 103 -9.13 4.18 -18.72
N ASP A 104 -10.30 4.77 -18.97
CA ASP A 104 -11.34 4.98 -17.96
C ASP A 104 -11.88 3.64 -17.46
N PHE A 105 -12.00 2.63 -18.33
CA PHE A 105 -12.35 1.27 -17.94
C PHE A 105 -11.35 0.67 -16.94
N ILE A 106 -10.05 0.76 -17.22
CA ILE A 106 -8.99 0.22 -16.35
C ILE A 106 -9.04 0.89 -14.98
N GLN A 107 -9.10 2.22 -14.96
CA GLN A 107 -9.20 3.00 -13.72
C GLN A 107 -10.47 2.64 -12.95
N ALA A 108 -11.65 2.69 -13.59
CA ALA A 108 -12.93 2.38 -12.98
C ALA A 108 -12.98 0.95 -12.42
N SER A 109 -12.50 -0.04 -13.18
CA SER A 109 -12.49 -1.44 -12.77
C SER A 109 -11.56 -1.68 -11.57
N SER A 110 -10.40 -1.00 -11.54
CA SER A 110 -9.49 -1.04 -10.38
C SER A 110 -10.12 -0.44 -9.12
N LEU A 111 -10.85 0.68 -9.27
CA LEU A 111 -11.58 1.33 -8.18
C LEU A 111 -12.73 0.47 -7.64
N VAL A 112 -13.48 -0.19 -8.53
CA VAL A 112 -14.56 -1.12 -8.15
C VAL A 112 -13.99 -2.34 -7.43
N ALA A 113 -12.88 -2.92 -7.91
CA ALA A 113 -12.22 -4.02 -7.24
C ALA A 113 -11.76 -3.64 -5.83
N ALA A 114 -11.12 -2.47 -5.69
CA ALA A 114 -10.71 -1.94 -4.40
C ALA A 114 -11.94 -1.76 -3.47
N TYR A 115 -13.00 -1.09 -3.93
CA TYR A 115 -14.23 -0.93 -3.14
C TYR A 115 -14.78 -2.26 -2.63
N LEU A 116 -14.93 -3.25 -3.51
CA LEU A 116 -15.49 -4.57 -3.16
C LEU A 116 -14.66 -5.25 -2.07
N ILE A 117 -13.33 -5.20 -2.18
CA ILE A 117 -12.44 -5.80 -1.17
C ILE A 117 -12.52 -5.04 0.15
N HIS A 118 -12.52 -3.70 0.14
CA HIS A 118 -12.64 -2.91 1.37
C HIS A 118 -13.99 -3.11 2.08
N ARG A 119 -15.06 -3.42 1.32
CA ARG A 119 -16.37 -3.83 1.85
C ARG A 119 -16.49 -5.32 2.21
N GLY A 120 -15.38 -6.06 2.22
CA GLY A 120 -15.36 -7.48 2.60
C GLY A 120 -15.92 -8.45 1.53
N ARG A 121 -16.26 -7.97 0.32
CA ARG A 121 -16.70 -8.80 -0.81
C ARG A 121 -15.50 -9.37 -1.57
N TYR A 122 -14.66 -10.12 -0.84
CA TYR A 122 -13.32 -10.51 -1.27
C TYR A 122 -13.28 -11.26 -2.61
N LEU A 123 -14.12 -12.29 -2.77
CA LEU A 123 -14.09 -13.13 -3.98
C LEU A 123 -14.55 -12.36 -5.22
N GLU A 124 -15.55 -11.50 -5.06
CA GLU A 124 -16.05 -10.67 -6.16
C GLU A 124 -15.04 -9.60 -6.54
N GLY A 125 -14.49 -8.88 -5.56
CA GLY A 125 -13.46 -7.88 -5.82
C GLY A 125 -12.19 -8.49 -6.40
N TYR A 126 -11.77 -9.67 -5.94
CA TYR A 126 -10.65 -10.40 -6.52
C TYR A 126 -10.92 -10.88 -7.96
N HIS A 127 -12.16 -11.27 -8.28
CA HIS A 127 -12.54 -11.60 -9.66
C HIS A 127 -12.43 -10.38 -10.58
N VAL A 128 -12.96 -9.22 -10.16
CA VAL A 128 -12.82 -7.95 -10.91
C VAL A 128 -11.36 -7.53 -11.02
N HIS A 129 -10.58 -7.66 -9.95
CA HIS A 129 -9.14 -7.38 -9.94
C HIS A 129 -8.38 -8.23 -10.95
N CYS A 130 -8.61 -9.55 -10.97
CA CYS A 130 -7.97 -10.45 -11.93
C CYS A 130 -8.27 -10.07 -13.38
N GLY A 131 -9.52 -9.72 -13.68
CA GLY A 131 -9.92 -9.23 -15.01
C GLY A 131 -9.20 -7.93 -15.37
N THR A 132 -9.17 -6.98 -14.43
CA THR A 132 -8.51 -5.67 -14.60
C THR A 132 -7.01 -5.82 -14.83
N ALA A 133 -6.32 -6.62 -14.02
CA ALA A 133 -4.89 -6.87 -14.14
C ALA A 133 -4.55 -7.48 -15.51
N ARG A 134 -5.26 -8.52 -15.94
CA ARG A 134 -5.05 -9.13 -17.27
C ARG A 134 -5.33 -8.18 -18.41
N PHE A 135 -6.34 -7.32 -18.27
CA PHE A 135 -6.62 -6.31 -19.28
C PHE A 135 -5.51 -5.25 -19.35
N ALA A 136 -5.00 -4.78 -18.22
CA ALA A 136 -3.86 -3.87 -18.16
C ALA A 136 -2.59 -4.47 -18.82
N LEU A 137 -2.32 -5.77 -18.62
CA LEU A 137 -1.25 -6.49 -19.33
C LEU A 137 -1.51 -6.58 -20.84
N SER A 138 -2.76 -6.73 -21.27
CA SER A 138 -3.14 -6.75 -22.70
C SER A 138 -3.01 -5.36 -23.34
N CYS A 139 -3.09 -4.31 -22.53
CA CYS A 139 -2.72 -2.94 -22.89
C CYS A 139 -1.21 -2.67 -22.74
N GLY A 140 -0.43 -3.69 -22.38
CA GLY A 140 1.02 -3.71 -22.12
C GLY A 140 1.52 -2.64 -21.17
N MET A 141 0.71 -2.33 -20.16
CA MET A 141 1.08 -1.38 -19.11
C MET A 141 2.17 -1.91 -18.16
N ASP A 142 2.55 -3.19 -18.28
CA ASP A 142 3.68 -3.84 -17.62
C ASP A 142 5.02 -3.63 -18.33
N ARG A 143 5.02 -3.01 -19.51
CA ARG A 143 6.20 -2.83 -20.37
C ARG A 143 6.48 -1.38 -20.73
N ILE A 144 5.94 -0.42 -19.97
CA ILE A 144 6.18 1.01 -20.18
C ILE A 144 7.63 1.30 -19.76
N SER A 145 8.53 1.13 -20.72
CA SER A 145 9.97 1.12 -20.51
C SER A 145 10.56 2.51 -20.74
N LYS A 146 11.88 2.65 -20.48
CA LYS A 146 12.62 3.88 -20.78
C LYS A 146 12.50 4.32 -22.24
N HIS A 147 12.38 3.36 -23.17
CA HIS A 147 12.30 3.65 -24.60
C HIS A 147 11.02 4.42 -24.93
N ASP A 148 9.89 3.94 -24.37
CA ASP A 148 8.54 4.52 -24.56
C ASP A 148 8.39 5.88 -23.88
N VAL A 149 9.17 6.11 -22.83
CA VAL A 149 9.31 7.42 -22.21
C VAL A 149 10.12 8.33 -23.16
N SER A 150 11.27 7.91 -23.68
CA SER A 150 12.10 8.78 -24.54
C SER A 150 11.64 8.98 -26.00
N SER A 151 10.65 8.23 -26.48
CA SER A 151 10.33 8.10 -27.92
C SER A 151 9.34 9.13 -28.47
N LEU A 152 8.73 9.98 -27.64
CA LEU A 152 7.80 11.01 -28.13
C LEU A 152 8.47 12.08 -29.03
N ASP A 153 9.81 12.08 -29.14
CA ASP A 153 10.62 12.98 -29.96
C ASP A 153 11.50 12.28 -31.03
N ARG A 154 11.32 10.98 -31.33
CA ARG A 154 12.15 10.27 -32.34
C ARG A 154 11.38 9.80 -33.56
N ASP A 155 12.05 9.87 -34.71
CA ASP A 155 11.65 9.25 -35.98
C ASP A 155 11.32 7.76 -35.74
N PRO A 156 10.28 7.21 -36.42
CA PRO A 156 9.85 5.83 -36.22
C PRO A 156 10.99 4.87 -36.58
N ASP A 157 11.50 4.16 -35.57
CA ASP A 157 12.38 3.02 -35.78
C ASP A 157 11.68 1.98 -36.68
N PRO A 158 12.45 1.18 -37.47
CA PRO A 158 11.87 0.18 -38.36
C PRO A 158 10.97 -0.79 -37.59
N PRO A 159 9.92 -1.33 -38.23
CA PRO A 159 8.85 -2.06 -37.55
C PRO A 159 9.40 -3.37 -36.98
N TYR A 160 9.88 -3.32 -35.74
CA TYR A 160 9.83 -4.48 -34.88
C TYR A 160 8.36 -4.86 -34.78
N ILE A 161 8.05 -6.15 -34.91
CA ILE A 161 6.67 -6.66 -34.83
C ILE A 161 6.21 -6.42 -33.38
N GLN A 162 5.74 -5.20 -33.09
CA GLN A 162 5.08 -4.87 -31.85
C GLN A 162 3.75 -5.61 -31.88
N GLN A 163 3.50 -6.39 -30.83
CA GLN A 163 2.18 -6.97 -30.65
C GLN A 163 1.18 -5.82 -30.63
N PRO A 164 0.06 -5.90 -31.38
CA PRO A 164 -0.94 -4.84 -31.37
C PRO A 164 -1.45 -4.67 -29.94
N MET A 165 -1.11 -3.54 -29.32
CA MET A 165 -1.57 -3.19 -27.98
C MET A 165 -2.99 -2.65 -28.08
N LEU A 166 -3.83 -2.95 -27.08
CA LEU A 166 -5.22 -2.48 -27.06
C LEU A 166 -5.34 -0.95 -26.86
N LEU A 167 -4.36 -0.35 -26.16
CA LEU A 167 -4.23 1.10 -26.07
C LEU A 167 -3.28 1.60 -27.17
N PRO A 168 -3.57 2.75 -27.80
CA PRO A 168 -2.61 3.42 -28.68
C PRO A 168 -1.41 3.92 -27.87
N GLU A 169 -0.37 4.45 -28.51
CA GLU A 169 0.68 5.19 -27.81
C GLU A 169 0.08 6.36 -26.99
N PRO A 170 0.67 6.75 -25.86
CA PRO A 170 0.19 7.89 -25.08
C PRO A 170 0.29 9.18 -25.92
N GLU A 171 -0.77 9.99 -25.91
CA GLU A 171 -0.85 11.25 -26.64
C GLU A 171 0.16 12.28 -26.12
N ASP A 172 0.47 12.23 -24.83
CA ASP A 172 1.42 13.11 -24.18
C ASP A 172 2.00 12.52 -22.87
N ALA A 173 2.92 13.28 -22.27
CA ALA A 173 3.59 12.93 -21.03
C ALA A 173 2.62 12.70 -19.86
N ILE A 174 1.51 13.45 -19.81
CA ILE A 174 0.55 13.34 -18.72
C ILE A 174 -0.26 12.04 -18.86
N GLU A 175 -0.66 11.67 -20.08
CA GLU A 175 -1.33 10.39 -20.32
C GLU A 175 -0.40 9.20 -20.00
N LEU A 176 0.88 9.31 -20.38
CA LEU A 176 1.91 8.35 -19.96
C LEU A 176 1.97 8.21 -18.43
N GLY A 177 1.92 9.34 -17.70
CA GLY A 177 1.84 9.37 -16.25
C GLY A 177 0.60 8.67 -15.70
N ASP A 178 -0.59 8.99 -16.24
CA ASP A 178 -1.86 8.37 -15.84
C ASP A 178 -1.87 6.84 -16.08
N ARG A 179 -1.27 6.38 -17.18
CA ARG A 179 -1.11 4.95 -17.48
C ARG A 179 -0.18 4.26 -16.48
N LEU A 180 0.97 4.86 -16.18
CA LEU A 180 1.89 4.33 -15.16
C LEU A 180 1.21 4.26 -13.79
N LEU A 181 0.57 5.35 -13.35
CA LEU A 181 -0.10 5.40 -12.06
C LEU A 181 -1.21 4.35 -11.93
N ALA A 182 -2.01 4.13 -12.99
CA ALA A 182 -3.05 3.11 -12.99
C ALA A 182 -2.48 1.68 -12.92
N PHE A 183 -1.41 1.37 -13.67
CA PHE A 183 -0.75 0.06 -13.58
C PHE A 183 -0.20 -0.19 -12.18
N TRP A 184 0.49 0.80 -11.62
CA TRP A 184 1.09 0.67 -10.30
C TRP A 184 0.06 0.64 -9.17
N HIS A 185 -1.11 1.27 -9.35
CA HIS A 185 -2.27 1.10 -8.46
C HIS A 185 -2.77 -0.35 -8.46
N ILE A 186 -2.91 -0.98 -9.64
CA ILE A 186 -3.25 -2.40 -9.75
C ILE A 186 -2.17 -3.26 -9.09
N TYR A 187 -0.89 -2.98 -9.33
CA TYR A 187 0.22 -3.70 -8.71
C TYR A 187 0.19 -3.62 -7.19
N TRP A 188 0.04 -2.43 -6.61
CA TRP A 188 0.00 -2.24 -5.17
C TRP A 188 -1.12 -3.07 -4.51
N HIS A 189 -2.31 -3.06 -5.13
CA HIS A 189 -3.45 -3.86 -4.67
C HIS A 189 -3.21 -5.36 -4.85
N ASP A 190 -2.64 -5.79 -5.97
CA ASP A 190 -2.32 -7.20 -6.22
C ASP A 190 -1.40 -7.78 -5.13
N LYS A 191 -0.35 -7.03 -4.76
CA LYS A 191 0.57 -7.41 -3.67
C LYS A 191 -0.11 -7.38 -2.32
N SER A 192 -0.78 -6.28 -2.00
CA SER A 192 -1.46 -6.11 -0.71
C SER A 192 -2.52 -7.18 -0.47
N PHE A 193 -3.33 -7.51 -1.48
CA PHE A 193 -4.34 -8.56 -1.37
C PHE A 193 -3.73 -9.96 -1.31
N SER A 194 -2.62 -10.21 -2.02
CA SER A 194 -1.91 -11.49 -1.92
C SER A 194 -1.37 -11.72 -0.51
N ILE A 195 -0.75 -10.69 0.10
CA ILE A 195 -0.23 -10.74 1.47
C ILE A 195 -1.38 -10.90 2.48
N LEU A 196 -2.39 -10.05 2.39
CA LEU A 196 -3.45 -9.96 3.39
C LEU A 196 -4.46 -11.11 3.32
N LEU A 197 -4.91 -11.46 2.12
CA LEU A 197 -6.01 -12.41 1.92
C LEU A 197 -5.50 -13.81 1.51
N GLY A 198 -4.19 -13.94 1.25
CA GLY A 198 -3.60 -15.18 0.74
C GLY A 198 -4.03 -15.51 -0.70
N PHE A 199 -4.55 -14.53 -1.44
CA PHE A 199 -4.89 -14.71 -2.84
C PHE A 199 -3.63 -14.87 -3.69
N LEU A 200 -3.77 -15.61 -4.80
CA LEU A 200 -2.70 -15.67 -5.79
C LEU A 200 -2.59 -14.30 -6.49
N PRO A 201 -1.39 -13.83 -6.81
CA PRO A 201 -1.23 -12.65 -7.67
C PRO A 201 -1.93 -12.85 -9.00
N ALA A 202 -2.63 -11.84 -9.46
CA ALA A 202 -3.15 -11.77 -10.81
C ALA A 202 -2.09 -11.29 -11.81
N LEU A 203 -1.14 -10.49 -11.33
CA LEU A 203 0.01 -10.01 -12.12
C LEU A 203 1.12 -11.07 -12.17
N PRO A 204 2.00 -11.00 -13.19
CA PRO A 204 3.12 -11.92 -13.30
C PRO A 204 4.18 -11.64 -12.21
N HIS A 205 5.23 -12.46 -12.20
CA HIS A 205 6.34 -12.28 -11.26
C HIS A 205 7.06 -10.95 -11.50
N ASP A 206 7.52 -10.33 -10.41
CA ASP A 206 8.14 -8.99 -10.44
C ASP A 206 9.26 -8.87 -11.48
N ASP A 207 10.05 -9.93 -11.69
CA ASP A 207 11.19 -9.95 -12.61
C ASP A 207 10.77 -9.85 -14.09
N THR A 208 9.48 -9.96 -14.38
CA THR A 208 8.91 -9.84 -15.75
C THR A 208 8.22 -8.51 -16.00
N ILE A 209 8.12 -7.66 -14.98
CA ILE A 209 7.54 -6.32 -15.11
C ILE A 209 8.67 -5.36 -15.48
N ASP A 210 8.64 -4.88 -16.73
CA ASP A 210 9.63 -3.96 -17.28
C ASP A 210 9.23 -2.48 -17.10
N SER A 211 7.99 -2.23 -16.69
CA SER A 211 7.49 -0.90 -16.40
C SER A 211 8.33 -0.17 -15.36
N VAL A 212 8.57 1.10 -15.64
CA VAL A 212 9.28 2.01 -14.73
C VAL A 212 8.41 2.44 -13.56
N PHE A 213 9.00 2.68 -12.40
CA PHE A 213 8.29 3.28 -11.27
C PHE A 213 7.73 4.68 -11.62
N PRO A 214 6.55 5.04 -11.07
CA PRO A 214 5.89 6.29 -11.41
C PRO A 214 6.59 7.49 -10.76
N ARG A 215 6.67 8.60 -11.50
CA ARG A 215 7.19 9.88 -10.99
C ARG A 215 6.13 10.74 -10.33
N GLU A 216 6.57 11.87 -9.77
CA GLU A 216 5.67 12.93 -9.35
C GLU A 216 4.91 13.50 -10.56
N LEU A 217 3.65 13.86 -10.37
CA LEU A 217 2.75 14.31 -11.45
C LEU A 217 3.32 15.54 -12.17
N GLU A 218 3.96 16.43 -11.43
CA GLU A 218 4.58 17.66 -11.92
C GLU A 218 5.71 17.38 -12.92
N GLU A 219 6.40 16.23 -12.82
CA GLU A 219 7.44 15.86 -13.78
C GLU A 219 6.87 15.47 -15.15
N TYR A 220 5.63 14.97 -15.19
CA TYR A 220 4.94 14.69 -16.44
C TYR A 220 4.38 15.97 -17.06
N GLU A 221 3.85 16.89 -16.22
CA GLU A 221 3.34 18.19 -16.68
C GLU A 221 4.44 19.07 -17.27
N THR A 222 5.65 18.99 -16.73
CA THR A 222 6.82 19.75 -17.18
C THR A 222 7.65 19.05 -18.25
N GLY A 223 7.36 17.79 -18.58
CA GLY A 223 8.17 16.96 -19.49
C GLY A 223 9.52 16.52 -18.92
N ASN A 224 9.80 16.80 -17.64
CA ASN A 224 11.05 16.38 -16.96
C ASN A 224 11.18 14.86 -16.82
N VAL A 225 10.10 14.11 -17.07
CA VAL A 225 10.11 12.65 -17.14
C VAL A 225 11.14 12.10 -18.14
N TYR A 226 11.52 12.85 -19.17
CA TYR A 226 12.49 12.45 -20.18
C TYR A 226 13.96 12.70 -19.80
N LEU A 227 14.21 13.49 -18.75
CA LEU A 227 15.54 14.02 -18.45
C LEU A 227 16.41 13.12 -17.54
N SER A 228 15.80 12.13 -16.88
CA SER A 228 16.53 11.29 -15.93
C SER A 228 16.21 9.80 -16.10
N ARG A 229 17.12 8.94 -15.63
CA ARG A 229 16.94 7.49 -15.68
C ARG A 229 15.79 7.09 -14.76
N ASN A 230 14.83 6.36 -15.32
CA ASN A 230 13.81 5.68 -14.55
C ASN A 230 14.30 4.34 -13.99
N GLU A 231 13.90 4.05 -12.76
CA GLU A 231 14.16 2.79 -12.08
C GLU A 231 12.97 1.84 -12.30
N THR A 232 13.24 0.56 -12.48
CA THR A 232 12.28 -0.56 -12.47
C THR A 232 12.44 -1.39 -11.19
N ILE A 233 11.52 -2.33 -10.93
CA ILE A 233 11.68 -3.28 -9.82
C ILE A 233 13.03 -4.01 -9.93
N SER A 234 13.37 -4.51 -11.12
CA SER A 234 14.62 -5.25 -11.35
C SER A 234 15.86 -4.42 -11.01
N SER A 235 15.91 -3.13 -11.39
CA SER A 235 17.04 -2.27 -11.01
C SER A 235 17.06 -1.91 -9.52
N PHE A 236 15.91 -1.74 -8.89
CA PHE A 236 15.81 -1.50 -7.45
C PHE A 236 16.35 -2.69 -6.64
N LEU A 237 15.99 -3.91 -7.05
CA LEU A 237 16.41 -5.14 -6.39
C LEU A 237 17.86 -5.52 -6.70
N ALA A 238 18.38 -5.14 -7.88
CA ALA A 238 19.78 -5.38 -8.25
C ALA A 238 20.75 -4.33 -7.67
N ARG A 239 20.23 -3.28 -7.03
CA ARG A 239 21.02 -2.10 -6.65
C ARG A 239 22.13 -2.45 -5.67
N GLN A 240 23.37 -2.14 -6.06
CA GLN A 240 24.53 -2.14 -5.14
C GLN A 240 24.65 -0.78 -4.44
N GLU A 241 25.29 -0.76 -3.26
CA GLU A 241 25.41 0.42 -2.39
C GLU A 241 25.95 1.68 -3.13
N ASP A 242 26.84 1.50 -4.11
CA ASP A 242 27.51 2.60 -4.82
C ASP A 242 26.63 3.33 -5.85
N GLU A 243 25.62 2.68 -6.44
CA GLU A 243 24.74 3.31 -7.45
C GLU A 243 23.71 4.27 -6.83
N ALA A 244 23.45 4.12 -5.53
CA ALA A 244 22.50 4.94 -4.77
C ALA A 244 22.84 6.43 -4.77
N LEU A 245 24.13 6.72 -4.65
CA LEU A 245 24.67 8.07 -4.52
C LEU A 245 24.68 8.83 -5.86
N LEU A 246 24.64 8.11 -6.98
CA LEU A 246 24.79 8.69 -8.32
C LEU A 246 23.49 9.25 -8.89
N SER A 247 22.31 8.77 -8.43
CA SER A 247 21.05 9.21 -9.03
C SER A 247 20.58 10.58 -8.53
N GLY A 248 20.90 10.95 -7.27
CA GLY A 248 20.51 12.22 -6.64
C GLY A 248 19.00 12.52 -6.59
N ARG A 249 18.16 11.67 -7.20
CA ARG A 249 16.73 11.87 -7.41
C ARG A 249 15.97 11.19 -6.27
N ARG A 250 15.00 11.90 -5.71
CA ARG A 250 14.10 11.35 -4.68
C ARG A 250 13.00 10.53 -5.35
N ASP A 251 12.63 9.43 -4.70
CA ASP A 251 11.43 8.68 -5.07
C ASP A 251 10.18 9.51 -4.81
N SER A 252 9.16 9.31 -5.64
CA SER A 252 7.83 9.81 -5.31
C SER A 252 7.27 9.10 -4.08
N LEU A 253 6.31 9.73 -3.41
CA LEU A 253 5.61 9.12 -2.28
C LEU A 253 5.01 7.76 -2.66
N PHE A 254 4.42 7.65 -3.86
CA PHE A 254 3.85 6.40 -4.31
C PHE A 254 4.91 5.35 -4.65
N THR A 255 6.01 5.74 -5.32
CA THR A 255 7.15 4.84 -5.55
C THR A 255 7.73 4.28 -4.27
N THR A 256 7.82 5.11 -3.23
CA THR A 256 8.26 4.70 -1.90
C THR A 256 7.37 3.58 -1.34
N GLN A 257 6.04 3.69 -1.46
CA GLN A 257 5.11 2.63 -1.06
C GLN A 257 5.24 1.37 -1.92
N LEU A 258 5.40 1.52 -3.23
CA LEU A 258 5.57 0.39 -4.16
C LEU A 258 6.83 -0.43 -3.83
N LYS A 259 7.93 0.25 -3.51
CA LYS A 259 9.17 -0.41 -3.06
C LYS A 259 8.96 -1.15 -1.74
N ALA A 260 8.35 -0.50 -0.75
CA ALA A 260 8.07 -1.12 0.55
C ALA A 260 7.21 -2.38 0.42
N VAL A 261 6.07 -2.31 -0.30
CA VAL A 261 5.17 -3.47 -0.47
C VAL A 261 5.81 -4.59 -1.30
N THR A 262 6.69 -4.25 -2.26
CA THR A 262 7.46 -5.25 -3.03
C THR A 262 8.42 -6.03 -2.14
N LEU A 263 9.12 -5.35 -1.22
CA LEU A 263 10.01 -6.03 -0.27
C LEU A 263 9.24 -6.95 0.68
N LEU A 264 8.09 -6.49 1.19
CA LEU A 264 7.22 -7.31 2.05
C LEU A 264 6.67 -8.52 1.29
N ASP A 265 6.15 -8.34 0.07
CA ASP A 265 5.67 -9.44 -0.78
C ASP A 265 6.75 -10.51 -1.00
N ARG A 266 7.98 -10.07 -1.31
CA ARG A 266 9.12 -10.99 -1.49
C ARG A 266 9.50 -11.74 -0.21
N ALA A 267 9.50 -11.05 0.93
CA ALA A 267 9.77 -11.68 2.22
C ALA A 267 8.71 -12.73 2.56
N SER A 268 7.42 -12.39 2.46
CA SER A 268 6.31 -13.30 2.70
C SER A 268 6.31 -14.50 1.74
N ARG A 269 6.60 -14.29 0.44
CA ARG A 269 6.72 -15.37 -0.55
C ARG A 269 7.90 -16.29 -0.27
N LEU A 270 9.03 -15.76 0.18
CA LEU A 270 10.20 -16.57 0.52
C LEU A 270 9.86 -17.52 1.69
N THR A 271 9.24 -16.99 2.74
CA THR A 271 8.74 -17.78 3.88
C THR A 271 7.75 -18.85 3.41
N GLN A 272 6.80 -18.50 2.54
CA GLN A 272 5.81 -19.44 2.01
C GLN A 272 6.43 -20.55 1.14
N LYS A 273 7.35 -20.20 0.23
CA LYS A 273 8.07 -21.15 -0.62
C LYS A 273 8.87 -22.14 0.22
N LEU A 274 9.52 -21.67 1.28
CA LEU A 274 10.28 -22.53 2.17
C LEU A 274 9.37 -23.49 2.97
N ARG A 275 8.28 -22.97 3.55
CA ARG A 275 7.28 -23.77 4.29
C ARG A 275 6.62 -24.83 3.42
N SER A 276 6.37 -24.50 2.15
CA SER A 276 5.81 -25.43 1.15
C SER A 276 6.86 -26.32 0.47
N ARG A 277 8.14 -26.23 0.86
CA ARG A 277 9.27 -27.00 0.31
C ARG A 277 9.48 -26.83 -1.19
N GLN A 278 9.13 -25.66 -1.73
CA GLN A 278 9.34 -25.29 -3.13
C GLN A 278 10.76 -24.75 -3.40
N ILE A 279 11.50 -24.37 -2.35
CA ILE A 279 12.86 -23.86 -2.41
C ILE A 279 13.74 -24.61 -1.40
N GLY A 280 15.02 -24.82 -1.74
CA GLY A 280 15.99 -25.42 -0.83
C GLY A 280 16.43 -24.47 0.29
N LEU A 281 16.89 -25.01 1.41
CA LEU A 281 17.35 -24.21 2.57
C LEU A 281 18.50 -23.25 2.21
N GLU A 282 19.47 -23.72 1.41
CA GLU A 282 20.62 -22.91 1.00
C GLU A 282 20.23 -21.74 0.09
N GLU A 283 19.37 -22.01 -0.89
CA GLU A 283 18.84 -20.99 -1.81
C GLU A 283 17.96 -19.98 -1.06
N ALA A 284 17.15 -20.46 -0.10
CA ALA A 284 16.35 -19.60 0.76
C ALA A 284 17.23 -18.70 1.64
N ALA A 285 18.31 -19.24 2.22
CA ALA A 285 19.24 -18.46 3.04
C ALA A 285 19.98 -17.38 2.23
N LYS A 286 20.38 -17.70 0.99
CA LYS A 286 20.98 -16.72 0.08
C LYS A 286 19.99 -15.60 -0.27
N THR A 287 18.79 -15.96 -0.71
CA THR A 287 17.73 -15.01 -1.07
C THR A 287 17.34 -14.13 0.12
N ARG A 288 17.27 -14.71 1.33
CA ARG A 288 17.00 -13.99 2.58
C ARG A 288 18.06 -12.92 2.84
N LYS A 289 19.34 -13.27 2.72
CA LYS A 289 20.45 -12.33 2.97
C LYS A 289 20.43 -11.17 1.97
N GLU A 290 20.19 -11.47 0.69
CA GLU A 290 20.05 -10.44 -0.35
C GLU A 290 18.88 -9.51 -0.04
N LEU A 291 17.69 -10.05 0.26
CA LEU A 291 16.52 -9.24 0.56
C LEU A 291 16.66 -8.43 1.85
N HIS A 292 17.32 -8.98 2.87
CA HIS A 292 17.63 -8.27 4.11
C HIS A 292 18.52 -7.05 3.86
N ASN A 293 19.59 -7.20 3.05
CA ASN A 293 20.46 -6.08 2.68
C ASN A 293 19.73 -5.01 1.88
N ILE A 294 18.94 -5.41 0.86
CA ILE A 294 18.16 -4.47 0.04
C ILE A 294 17.17 -3.70 0.92
N THR A 295 16.50 -4.39 1.86
CA THR A 295 15.51 -3.76 2.75
C THR A 295 16.16 -2.76 3.71
N ASN A 296 17.32 -3.08 4.30
CA ASN A 296 18.07 -2.14 5.13
C ASN A 296 18.58 -0.92 4.34
N ASN A 297 19.03 -1.15 3.10
CA ASN A 297 19.45 -0.07 2.20
C ASN A 297 18.28 0.84 1.84
N PHE A 298 17.09 0.26 1.62
CA PHE A 298 15.85 1.01 1.39
C PHE A 298 15.48 1.83 2.63
N LEU A 299 15.42 1.22 3.82
CA LEU A 299 15.12 1.94 5.08
C LEU A 299 16.10 3.10 5.34
N SER A 300 17.39 2.87 5.08
CA SER A 300 18.43 3.90 5.24
C SER A 300 18.29 5.05 4.23
N SER A 301 17.63 4.82 3.10
CA SER A 301 17.36 5.84 2.09
C SER A 301 16.09 6.66 2.38
N LEU A 302 15.21 6.17 3.26
CA LEU A 302 14.00 6.89 3.62
C LEU A 302 14.32 8.12 4.47
N PRO A 303 13.55 9.21 4.34
CA PRO A 303 13.62 10.31 5.28
C PRO A 303 13.43 9.81 6.72
N PRO A 304 14.18 10.35 7.70
CA PRO A 304 13.97 9.99 9.09
C PRO A 304 12.56 10.44 9.50
N ILE A 305 11.92 9.61 10.30
CA ILE A 305 10.67 9.98 10.98
C ILE A 305 10.99 11.14 11.94
N GLN A 306 10.47 12.33 11.65
CA GLN A 306 10.65 13.48 12.53
C GLN A 306 9.74 13.33 13.75
N SER A 307 10.24 13.68 14.94
CA SER A 307 9.44 13.65 16.17
C SER A 307 8.23 14.60 16.08
N PRO A 308 7.11 14.27 16.73
CA PRO A 308 5.85 14.99 16.60
C PRO A 308 5.91 16.33 17.33
N GLN A 309 6.41 17.36 16.67
CA GLN A 309 6.35 18.74 17.18
C GLN A 309 5.34 19.61 16.43
N LEU A 310 4.76 19.10 15.34
CA LEU A 310 3.56 19.68 14.74
C LEU A 310 2.50 18.58 14.55
N PRO A 311 1.22 18.84 14.87
CA PRO A 311 0.13 18.01 14.38
C PRO A 311 0.02 18.25 12.87
N THR A 312 0.75 17.48 12.08
CA THR A 312 0.66 17.54 10.62
C THR A 312 -0.20 16.39 10.12
N THR A 313 -1.44 16.73 9.80
CA THR A 313 -2.40 15.95 8.99
C THR A 313 -1.94 15.79 7.53
N LEU A 314 -0.62 15.75 7.27
CA LEU A 314 -0.07 15.77 5.91
C LEU A 314 0.02 14.34 5.36
N PRO A 315 -0.58 14.05 4.19
CA PRO A 315 -0.51 12.74 3.55
C PRO A 315 0.92 12.19 3.40
N ALA A 316 1.92 13.04 3.21
CA ALA A 316 3.32 12.65 3.03
C ALA A 316 3.95 11.97 4.26
N GLU A 317 3.65 12.43 5.48
CA GLU A 317 4.22 11.87 6.70
C GLU A 317 3.63 10.48 7.00
N LEU A 318 2.33 10.31 6.74
CA LEU A 318 1.65 9.01 6.81
C LEU A 318 2.22 8.03 5.77
N VAL A 319 2.48 8.49 4.54
CA VAL A 319 3.17 7.69 3.51
C VAL A 319 4.54 7.24 4.01
N ILE A 320 5.39 8.16 4.47
CA ILE A 320 6.76 7.80 4.88
C ILE A 320 6.73 6.84 6.08
N THR A 321 5.86 7.11 7.05
CA THR A 321 5.69 6.25 8.23
C THR A 321 5.20 4.86 7.84
N SER A 322 4.23 4.76 6.93
CA SER A 322 3.80 3.47 6.39
C SER A 322 4.93 2.73 5.69
N ALA A 323 5.75 3.42 4.89
CA ALA A 323 6.88 2.80 4.21
C ALA A 323 7.89 2.20 5.19
N HIS A 324 8.21 2.92 6.28
CA HIS A 324 9.03 2.41 7.37
C HIS A 324 8.38 1.18 8.02
N ALA A 325 7.09 1.24 8.36
CA ALA A 325 6.38 0.12 8.98
C ALA A 325 6.35 -1.13 8.08
N VAL A 326 6.05 -0.96 6.79
CA VAL A 326 5.96 -2.06 5.81
C VAL A 326 7.35 -2.67 5.54
N ALA A 327 8.40 -1.85 5.41
CA ALA A 327 9.75 -2.36 5.24
C ALA A 327 10.30 -3.04 6.51
N SER A 328 10.02 -2.49 7.70
CA SER A 328 10.32 -3.17 8.97
C SER A 328 9.55 -4.48 9.11
N CYS A 329 8.33 -4.57 8.56
CA CYS A 329 7.56 -5.81 8.51
C CYS A 329 8.20 -6.85 7.57
N ALA A 330 8.78 -6.42 6.44
CA ALA A 330 9.55 -7.31 5.58
C ALA A 330 10.76 -7.90 6.33
N LEU A 331 11.46 -7.10 7.13
CA LEU A 331 12.56 -7.60 7.99
C LEU A 331 12.06 -8.55 9.08
N LEU A 332 10.92 -8.24 9.71
CA LEU A 332 10.28 -9.12 10.69
C LEU A 332 9.98 -10.50 10.11
N GLU A 333 9.43 -10.56 8.89
CA GLU A 333 9.19 -11.81 8.16
C GLU A 333 10.50 -12.56 7.83
N LEU A 334 11.56 -11.84 7.47
CA LEU A 334 12.88 -12.44 7.21
C LEU A 334 13.57 -13.00 8.47
N CYS A 335 13.15 -12.56 9.65
CA CYS A 335 13.57 -13.12 10.94
C CYS A 335 12.68 -14.30 11.39
N ASP A 336 11.75 -14.78 10.56
CA ASP A 336 10.92 -15.95 10.90
C ASP A 336 11.78 -17.19 11.17
N ALA A 337 11.45 -17.92 12.24
CA ALA A 337 12.23 -19.07 12.70
C ALA A 337 12.48 -20.13 11.60
N SER A 338 11.56 -20.28 10.64
CA SER A 338 11.73 -21.20 9.52
C SER A 338 12.88 -20.82 8.58
N LEU A 339 13.22 -19.53 8.50
CA LEU A 339 14.25 -18.97 7.62
C LEU A 339 15.62 -18.82 8.29
N VAL A 340 15.65 -18.51 9.59
CA VAL A 340 16.89 -18.27 10.35
C VAL A 340 17.41 -19.50 11.11
N GLY A 341 16.62 -20.58 11.22
CA GLY A 341 17.06 -21.82 11.85
C GLY A 341 17.44 -21.62 13.32
N SER A 342 18.74 -21.75 13.64
CA SER A 342 19.29 -21.62 15.00
C SER A 342 20.13 -20.37 15.23
N GLU A 343 19.99 -19.34 14.38
CA GLU A 343 20.70 -18.06 14.57
C GLU A 343 20.32 -17.42 15.93
N PRO A 344 21.28 -17.23 16.86
CA PRO A 344 20.96 -16.80 18.23
C PRO A 344 20.34 -15.41 18.32
N GLN A 345 20.64 -14.54 17.36
CA GLN A 345 20.26 -13.12 17.38
C GLN A 345 18.94 -12.83 16.67
N ALA A 346 18.47 -13.75 15.82
CA ALA A 346 17.30 -13.53 14.97
C ALA A 346 16.01 -13.27 15.77
N TYR A 347 15.87 -13.88 16.96
CA TYR A 347 14.74 -13.60 17.84
C TYR A 347 14.76 -12.17 18.37
N SER A 348 15.93 -11.68 18.79
CA SER A 348 16.09 -10.30 19.27
C SER A 348 15.79 -9.29 18.16
N ASP A 349 16.28 -9.56 16.95
CA ASP A 349 16.04 -8.70 15.78
C ASP A 349 14.54 -8.69 15.40
N ARG A 350 13.88 -9.85 15.46
CA ARG A 350 12.43 -9.97 15.24
C ARG A 350 11.62 -9.09 16.20
N VAL A 351 11.97 -9.09 17.48
CA VAL A 351 11.34 -8.22 18.49
C VAL A 351 11.65 -6.75 18.23
N ALA A 352 12.89 -6.42 17.85
CA ALA A 352 13.26 -5.04 17.52
C ALA A 352 12.45 -4.49 16.33
N HIS A 353 12.27 -5.28 15.27
CA HIS A 353 11.42 -4.90 14.13
C HIS A 353 9.95 -4.76 14.53
N ALA A 354 9.42 -5.65 15.38
CA ALA A 354 8.06 -5.50 15.90
C ALA A 354 7.88 -4.18 16.68
N ASN A 355 8.88 -3.77 17.46
CA ASN A 355 8.86 -2.48 18.17
C ASN A 355 8.97 -1.28 17.22
N SER A 356 9.79 -1.37 16.17
CA SER A 356 9.85 -0.34 15.13
C SER A 356 8.49 -0.14 14.45
N ILE A 357 7.81 -1.26 14.10
CA ILE A 357 6.46 -1.23 13.54
C ILE A 357 5.46 -0.63 14.54
N ALA A 358 5.50 -1.05 15.80
CA ALA A 358 4.61 -0.52 16.84
C ALA A 358 4.81 1.00 17.06
N SER A 359 6.06 1.45 17.02
CA SER A 359 6.42 2.86 17.20
C SER A 359 5.89 3.75 16.08
N SER A 360 5.58 3.20 14.90
CA SER A 360 4.94 3.95 13.81
C SER A 360 3.59 4.55 14.22
N LEU A 361 2.88 3.93 15.17
CA LEU A 361 1.61 4.44 15.70
C LEU A 361 1.72 5.78 16.40
N LEU A 362 2.90 6.10 16.95
CA LEU A 362 3.13 7.37 17.63
C LEU A 362 2.97 8.56 16.68
N ILE A 363 3.07 8.34 15.38
CA ILE A 363 2.98 9.38 14.34
C ILE A 363 1.57 9.43 13.75
N PHE A 364 0.89 8.30 13.58
CA PHE A 364 -0.51 8.27 13.15
C PHE A 364 -1.44 8.97 14.15
N GLY A 365 -1.13 8.89 15.45
CA GLY A 365 -2.03 9.35 16.50
C GLY A 365 -3.31 8.52 16.56
N ASP A 366 -4.15 8.75 17.57
CA ASP A 366 -5.36 7.94 17.77
C ASP A 366 -6.36 8.12 16.61
N ASP A 367 -6.49 9.35 16.08
CA ASP A 367 -7.43 9.67 15.00
C ASP A 367 -6.93 9.27 13.60
N GLY A 368 -5.61 9.24 13.35
CA GLY A 368 -5.06 8.91 12.04
C GLY A 368 -5.02 7.41 11.73
N CYS A 369 -5.30 6.55 12.72
CA CYS A 369 -5.34 5.09 12.55
C CYS A 369 -6.45 4.63 11.60
N GLN A 370 -7.54 5.40 11.46
CA GLN A 370 -8.61 5.12 10.49
C GLN A 370 -8.17 5.35 9.02
N ASP A 371 -7.14 6.20 8.84
CA ASP A 371 -6.58 6.56 7.54
C ASP A 371 -5.39 5.68 7.16
N ALA A 372 -4.95 4.81 8.07
CA ALA A 372 -3.86 3.88 7.80
C ALA A 372 -4.26 2.91 6.68
N TRP A 373 -3.36 2.70 5.73
CA TRP A 373 -3.61 1.70 4.70
C TRP A 373 -3.67 0.30 5.30
N ILE A 374 -4.42 -0.55 4.61
CA ILE A 374 -4.70 -1.90 5.09
C ILE A 374 -3.44 -2.73 5.31
N ILE A 375 -2.40 -2.48 4.50
CA ILE A 375 -1.11 -3.15 4.65
C ILE A 375 -0.38 -2.71 5.92
N THR A 376 -0.50 -1.44 6.31
CA THR A 376 0.06 -0.92 7.57
C THR A 376 -0.63 -1.55 8.77
N GLY A 377 -1.96 -1.64 8.74
CA GLY A 377 -2.73 -2.35 9.78
C GLY A 377 -2.35 -3.84 9.88
N TYR A 378 -2.06 -4.49 8.76
CA TYR A 378 -1.54 -5.86 8.75
C TYR A 378 -0.17 -5.97 9.43
N CYS A 379 0.74 -5.02 9.15
CA CYS A 379 2.04 -4.95 9.81
C CYS A 379 1.88 -4.81 11.34
N TRP A 380 0.93 -3.98 11.79
CA TRP A 380 0.60 -3.84 13.21
C TRP A 380 0.09 -5.15 13.84
N CYS A 381 -0.74 -5.92 13.13
CA CYS A 381 -1.18 -7.24 13.59
C CYS A 381 0.02 -8.19 13.78
N LEU A 382 0.95 -8.24 12.82
CA LEU A 382 2.14 -9.10 12.92
C LEU A 382 3.07 -8.67 14.06
N ALA A 383 3.28 -7.35 14.21
CA ALA A 383 4.05 -6.81 15.33
C ALA A 383 3.42 -7.17 16.68
N ALA A 384 2.10 -7.01 16.82
CA ALA A 384 1.38 -7.36 18.04
C ALA A 384 1.52 -8.87 18.37
N HIS A 385 1.44 -9.75 17.38
CA HIS A 385 1.68 -11.18 17.58
C HIS A 385 3.08 -11.47 18.15
N VAL A 386 4.12 -10.84 17.59
CA VAL A 386 5.50 -11.00 18.06
C VAL A 386 5.69 -10.44 19.48
N LEU A 387 5.10 -9.28 19.78
CA LEU A 387 5.18 -8.68 21.12
C LEU A 387 4.48 -9.54 22.17
N VAL A 388 3.31 -10.13 21.84
CA VAL A 388 2.62 -11.08 22.71
C VAL A 388 3.47 -12.33 22.97
N GLU A 389 4.07 -12.90 21.92
CA GLU A 389 4.99 -14.04 22.03
C GLU A 389 6.19 -13.70 22.93
N HIS A 390 6.72 -12.48 22.81
CA HIS A 390 7.84 -12.00 23.63
C HIS A 390 7.48 -11.85 25.10
N ILE A 391 6.36 -11.20 25.41
CA ILE A 391 5.88 -11.03 26.78
C ILE A 391 5.67 -12.40 27.45
N ARG A 392 5.04 -13.35 26.75
CA ARG A 392 4.85 -14.74 27.24
C ARG A 392 6.17 -15.40 27.60
N ARG A 393 7.16 -15.30 26.72
CA ARG A 393 8.46 -15.91 26.92
C ARG A 393 9.17 -15.34 28.14
N VAL A 394 9.24 -14.02 28.26
CA VAL A 394 9.92 -13.37 29.39
C VAL A 394 9.19 -13.63 30.71
N GLN A 395 7.86 -13.66 30.73
CA GLN A 395 7.08 -14.02 31.93
C GLN A 395 7.33 -15.48 32.36
N SER A 396 7.40 -16.41 31.41
CA SER A 396 7.71 -17.82 31.70
C SER A 396 9.14 -18.04 32.21
N GLU A 397 10.10 -17.26 31.72
CA GLU A 397 11.51 -17.30 32.15
C GLU A 397 11.72 -16.54 33.48
N GLY A 398 10.97 -15.48 33.74
CA GLY A 398 11.02 -14.65 34.96
C GLY A 398 10.26 -15.21 36.16
N GLY A 399 9.26 -16.08 35.95
CA GLY A 399 8.52 -16.76 37.02
C GLY A 399 9.33 -17.77 37.84
N GLY A 400 10.59 -18.03 37.46
CA GLY A 400 11.52 -18.92 38.17
C GLY A 400 12.58 -18.21 39.04
N ALA A 401 12.62 -16.88 39.08
CA ALA A 401 13.64 -16.14 39.81
C ALA A 401 13.07 -14.89 40.49
N GLU A 402 12.59 -15.05 41.73
CA GLU A 402 12.62 -13.95 42.69
C GLU A 402 14.08 -13.52 42.90
N TYR A 403 14.51 -12.48 42.21
CA TYR A 403 15.71 -11.74 42.58
C TYR A 403 15.31 -10.34 43.03
N SER A 404 15.45 -10.14 44.33
CA SER A 404 15.33 -8.86 45.01
C SER A 404 16.24 -7.83 44.35
N SER A 405 15.65 -6.76 43.85
CA SER A 405 16.37 -5.60 43.35
C SER A 405 16.89 -4.77 44.53
N PRO A 406 18.20 -4.43 44.63
CA PRO A 406 18.63 -3.37 45.53
C PRO A 406 18.46 -2.02 44.81
N ALA A 407 17.73 -1.11 45.46
CA ALA A 407 17.61 0.27 45.06
C ALA A 407 18.95 1.01 45.08
N ILE A 408 19.21 1.84 44.07
CA ILE A 408 20.05 3.07 44.01
C ILE A 408 19.73 3.65 42.61
N GLY A 409 19.43 4.92 42.33
CA GLY A 409 19.45 6.19 43.04
C GLY A 409 19.37 7.25 41.91
N THR A 410 18.44 8.19 42.00
CA THR A 410 18.20 9.29 41.05
C THR A 410 19.41 10.21 40.87
N LEU A 411 19.60 10.77 39.65
CA LEU A 411 19.66 12.21 39.31
C LEU A 411 19.95 12.44 37.79
N PRO A 412 19.69 13.65 37.23
CA PRO A 412 19.18 13.84 35.87
C PRO A 412 20.15 14.55 34.90
N GLY A 413 19.85 14.52 33.59
CA GLY A 413 20.39 15.52 32.66
C GLY A 413 20.51 15.12 31.17
N SER A 414 19.56 15.60 30.38
CA SER A 414 19.72 16.15 29.02
C SER A 414 20.05 15.25 27.80
N SER A 415 19.25 15.49 26.75
CA SER A 415 19.64 15.60 25.32
C SER A 415 19.45 14.39 24.40
N GLY A 416 18.49 14.53 23.47
CA GLY A 416 18.60 14.11 22.07
C GLY A 416 18.37 12.64 21.74
N SER A 417 17.11 12.24 21.57
CA SER A 417 16.76 10.94 20.97
C SER A 417 16.66 11.05 19.45
N THR A 418 17.78 10.84 18.76
CA THR A 418 17.77 10.29 17.40
C THR A 418 17.33 8.81 17.49
N LEU A 419 16.36 8.41 16.67
CA LEU A 419 15.78 7.05 16.61
C LEU A 419 16.74 5.99 16.00
N THR A 420 18.03 6.07 16.34
CA THR A 420 19.05 5.09 15.98
C THR A 420 20.03 4.94 17.14
N GLY A 421 19.73 4.07 18.10
CA GLY A 421 20.68 3.81 19.18
C GLY A 421 20.19 2.90 20.30
N GLY A 422 20.67 1.65 20.30
CA GLY A 422 20.68 0.79 21.48
C GLY A 422 20.24 -0.64 21.20
N ASN A 423 21.21 -1.54 21.03
CA ASN A 423 21.07 -2.99 20.85
C ASN A 423 20.54 -3.73 22.11
N ARG A 424 19.70 -3.07 22.92
CA ARG A 424 19.08 -3.66 24.10
C ARG A 424 17.64 -4.03 23.71
N PRO A 425 17.22 -5.29 23.89
CA PRO A 425 15.82 -5.62 23.71
C PRO A 425 14.97 -4.72 24.61
N PRO A 426 13.85 -4.18 24.10
CA PRO A 426 12.99 -3.27 24.86
C PRO A 426 12.50 -3.95 26.13
N SER A 427 12.22 -3.17 27.18
CA SER A 427 11.74 -3.76 28.42
C SER A 427 10.34 -4.36 28.21
N VAL A 428 9.97 -5.34 29.03
CA VAL A 428 8.62 -5.95 28.98
C VAL A 428 7.54 -4.87 29.17
N THR A 429 7.78 -3.91 30.06
CA THR A 429 6.87 -2.79 30.31
C THR A 429 6.70 -1.89 29.08
N ASP A 430 7.77 -1.63 28.33
CA ASP A 430 7.68 -0.86 27.07
C ASP A 430 6.88 -1.64 26.01
N CYS A 431 7.07 -2.96 25.95
CA CYS A 431 6.33 -3.84 25.04
C CYS A 431 4.83 -3.90 25.39
N GLU A 432 4.49 -3.91 26.69
CA GLU A 432 3.10 -3.91 27.17
C GLU A 432 2.39 -2.59 26.83
N ASP A 433 3.04 -1.44 27.00
CA ASP A 433 2.48 -0.13 26.61
C ASP A 433 2.24 -0.06 25.10
N LEU A 434 3.24 -0.42 24.30
CA LEU A 434 3.13 -0.46 22.84
C LEU A 434 2.03 -1.42 22.37
N LEU A 435 1.92 -2.61 22.99
CA LEU A 435 0.88 -3.58 22.68
C LEU A 435 -0.52 -3.03 22.99
N SER A 436 -0.69 -2.36 24.13
CA SER A 436 -1.97 -1.73 24.50
C SER A 436 -2.41 -0.70 23.44
N ARG A 437 -1.47 0.14 22.99
CA ARG A 437 -1.71 1.17 21.97
C ARG A 437 -1.98 0.54 20.59
N LEU A 438 -1.24 -0.51 20.23
CA LEU A 438 -1.50 -1.32 19.03
C LEU A 438 -2.90 -1.89 19.00
N LEU A 439 -3.37 -2.47 20.11
CA LEU A 439 -4.71 -3.05 20.18
C LEU A 439 -5.80 -1.98 20.06
N SER A 440 -5.58 -0.79 20.63
CA SER A 440 -6.48 0.36 20.43
C SER A 440 -6.55 0.77 18.96
N ALA A 441 -5.40 0.99 18.32
CA ALA A 441 -5.30 1.35 16.91
C ALA A 441 -5.92 0.31 15.98
N LEU A 442 -5.69 -0.98 16.24
CA LEU A 442 -6.25 -2.09 15.48
C LEU A 442 -7.78 -2.18 15.62
N ASN A 443 -8.36 -1.83 16.76
CA ASN A 443 -9.82 -1.75 16.90
C ASN A 443 -10.40 -0.62 16.06
N ILE A 444 -9.76 0.55 16.03
CA ILE A 444 -10.17 1.68 15.20
C ILE A 444 -10.07 1.29 13.72
N ALA A 445 -8.92 0.78 13.28
CA ALA A 445 -8.66 0.41 11.91
C ALA A 445 -9.57 -0.74 11.43
N SER A 446 -9.82 -1.76 12.26
CA SER A 446 -10.68 -2.89 11.87
C SER A 446 -12.17 -2.54 11.79
N ASN A 447 -12.63 -1.53 12.53
CA ASN A 447 -13.99 -1.01 12.36
C ASN A 447 -14.13 -0.23 11.03
N ALA A 448 -13.06 0.42 10.57
CA ALA A 448 -13.04 1.14 9.30
C ALA A 448 -12.78 0.23 8.09
N GLN A 449 -12.06 -0.89 8.29
CA GLN A 449 -11.58 -1.77 7.24
C GLN A 449 -11.87 -3.25 7.56
N GLU A 450 -12.94 -3.79 6.96
CA GLU A 450 -13.35 -5.19 7.09
C GLU A 450 -12.22 -6.23 6.91
N PRO A 451 -11.26 -6.07 5.98
CA PRO A 451 -10.24 -7.10 5.78
C PRO A 451 -9.24 -7.20 6.95
N LEU A 452 -9.09 -6.15 7.77
CA LEU A 452 -8.32 -6.20 9.02
C LEU A 452 -9.08 -6.91 10.14
N ALA A 453 -10.41 -6.84 10.15
CA ALA A 453 -11.23 -7.43 11.23
C ALA A 453 -11.02 -8.94 11.38
N HIS A 454 -10.68 -9.66 10.30
CA HIS A 454 -10.30 -11.08 10.39
C HIS A 454 -8.97 -11.28 11.15
N HIS A 455 -7.95 -10.49 10.83
CA HIS A 455 -6.62 -10.56 11.46
C HIS A 455 -6.68 -10.16 12.93
N VAL A 456 -7.40 -9.09 13.24
CA VAL A 456 -7.61 -8.62 14.61
C VAL A 456 -8.37 -9.67 15.44
N ARG A 457 -9.38 -10.35 14.88
CA ARG A 457 -10.05 -11.47 15.57
C ARG A 457 -9.11 -12.62 15.90
N ARG A 458 -8.21 -13.00 14.99
CA ARG A 458 -7.19 -14.04 15.25
C ARG A 458 -6.17 -13.61 16.31
N LEU A 459 -5.78 -12.33 16.32
CA LEU A 459 -4.96 -11.76 17.37
C LEU A 459 -5.66 -11.84 18.73
N TYR A 460 -6.94 -11.47 18.81
CA TYR A 460 -7.73 -11.57 20.04
C TYR A 460 -7.95 -13.01 20.51
N GLN A 461 -8.09 -13.98 19.61
CA GLN A 461 -8.12 -15.40 19.98
C GLN A 461 -6.80 -15.81 20.65
N SER A 462 -5.67 -15.45 20.05
CA SER A 462 -4.35 -15.67 20.66
C SER A 462 -4.22 -14.96 22.01
N LEU A 463 -4.85 -13.79 22.20
CA LEU A 463 -4.84 -13.06 23.48
C LEU A 463 -5.81 -13.66 24.51
N GLY A 464 -6.95 -14.23 24.09
CA GLY A 464 -7.94 -14.83 24.97
C GLY A 464 -7.37 -15.99 25.78
N ASP A 465 -6.50 -16.77 25.15
CA ASP A 465 -5.73 -17.82 25.83
C ASP A 465 -4.85 -17.28 26.98
N LEU A 466 -4.48 -15.98 27.01
CA LEU A 466 -3.73 -15.38 28.14
C LEU A 466 -4.56 -15.14 29.41
N LYS A 467 -5.90 -15.04 29.32
CA LYS A 467 -6.74 -14.72 30.50
C LYS A 467 -7.34 -15.96 31.16
N SER A 468 -7.17 -17.13 30.55
CA SER A 468 -7.76 -18.41 30.97
C SER A 468 -6.76 -19.41 31.57
N GLU A 469 -5.46 -19.09 31.53
CA GLU A 469 -4.40 -19.74 32.30
C GLU A 469 -4.02 -18.86 33.50
#